data_AF-A0A915YRJ2-F1
#
_entry.id   AF-A0A915YRJ2-F1
#
_cell.length_a   1.000
_cell.length_b   1.000
_cell.length_c   1.000
_cell.angle_alpha   90.00
_cell.angle_beta   90.00
_cell.angle_gamma   90.00
#
_symmetry.space_group_name_H-M   'P 1'
#
loop_
_entity.id
_entity.type
_entity.pdbx_description
1 polymer ?
#
loop_
_entity_poly.entity_id
_entity_poly.type
_entity_poly.pdbx_seq_one_letter_code
_entity_poly.pdbx_strand_id
1 'polypeptide(L)'
;MKKCWNSNPNNRPNAFKIEEFIWLFYNSYISNASKFKYIMKIEKEQQHYEIEKQFKEAEEYRKENPISIKDIQSTTHPQAIYTSRLLNSFTKDLPSECLDCAIDDL
;
A
#
# COMPACT_ATOMS: atom_id res chain seq x y z
N MET A 1 3.53 -9.45 -7.27
CA MET A 1 3.86 -8.38 -8.23
C MET A 1 4.12 -8.84 -9.66
N LYS A 2 4.88 -9.91 -9.93
CA LYS A 2 5.18 -10.37 -11.32
C LYS A 2 3.95 -10.48 -12.23
N LYS A 3 2.82 -10.97 -11.70
CA LYS A 3 1.54 -11.04 -12.44
C LYS A 3 0.98 -9.66 -12.81
N CYS A 4 1.17 -8.66 -11.95
CA CYS A 4 0.72 -7.27 -12.18
C CYS A 4 1.57 -6.54 -13.22
N TRP A 5 2.85 -6.93 -13.37
CA TRP A 5 3.79 -6.33 -14.32
C TRP A 5 3.90 -7.09 -15.64
N ASN A 6 2.86 -7.85 -16.01
CA ASN A 6 2.86 -8.52 -17.31
C ASN A 6 2.87 -7.48 -18.44
N SER A 7 3.81 -7.62 -19.39
CA SER A 7 3.91 -6.72 -20.55
C SER A 7 2.62 -6.69 -21.36
N ASN A 8 1.92 -7.83 -21.45
CA ASN A 8 0.59 -7.91 -22.04
C ASN A 8 -0.47 -7.51 -20.98
N PRO A 9 -1.23 -6.41 -21.20
CA PRO A 9 -2.25 -5.95 -20.27
C PRO A 9 -3.35 -6.99 -19.98
N ASN A 10 -3.71 -7.81 -20.97
CA ASN A 10 -4.77 -8.82 -20.82
C ASN A 10 -4.40 -9.94 -19.85
N ASN A 11 -3.11 -10.12 -19.57
CA ASN A 11 -2.60 -11.12 -18.63
C ASN A 11 -2.45 -10.57 -17.20
N ARG A 12 -2.67 -9.26 -16.99
CA ARG A 12 -2.63 -8.67 -15.66
C ARG A 12 -3.89 -9.08 -14.89
N PRO A 13 -3.79 -9.30 -13.57
CA PRO A 13 -4.97 -9.51 -12.75
C PRO A 13 -5.88 -8.27 -12.81
N ASN A 14 -7.19 -8.50 -12.84
CA ASN A 14 -8.16 -7.44 -12.69
C ASN A 14 -8.21 -6.94 -11.23
N ALA A 15 -8.92 -5.85 -10.98
CA ALA A 15 -9.02 -5.24 -9.66
C ALA A 15 -9.55 -6.22 -8.60
N PHE A 16 -10.55 -7.03 -8.92
CA PHE A 16 -11.12 -8.04 -8.01
C PHE A 16 -10.08 -9.05 -7.54
N LYS A 17 -9.27 -9.61 -8.44
CA LYS A 17 -8.18 -10.53 -8.07
C LYS A 17 -7.10 -9.84 -7.23
N ILE A 18 -6.83 -8.57 -7.51
CA ILE A 18 -5.87 -7.79 -6.73
C ILE A 18 -6.38 -7.58 -5.31
N GLU A 19 -7.66 -7.23 -5.16
CA GLU A 19 -8.32 -7.10 -3.86
C GLU A 19 -8.20 -8.39 -3.04
N GLU A 20 -8.52 -9.54 -3.63
CA GLU A 20 -8.36 -10.84 -2.97
C GLU A 20 -6.93 -11.08 -2.45
N PHE A 21 -5.91 -10.77 -3.27
CA PHE A 21 -4.52 -10.89 -2.85
C PHE A 21 -4.16 -9.92 -1.71
N ILE A 22 -4.58 -8.66 -1.80
CA ILE A 22 -4.33 -7.66 -0.76
C ILE A 22 -4.95 -8.12 0.55
N TRP A 23 -6.18 -8.63 0.52
CA TRP A 23 -6.89 -9.08 1.69
C TRP A 23 -6.23 -10.31 2.33
N LEU A 24 -5.74 -11.24 1.52
CA LEU A 24 -4.97 -12.39 1.97
C LEU A 24 -3.65 -11.96 2.63
N PHE A 25 -2.89 -11.05 2.01
CA PHE A 25 -1.63 -10.55 2.59
C PHE A 25 -1.85 -9.84 3.92
N TYR A 26 -2.82 -8.92 3.96
CA TYR A 26 -3.17 -8.15 5.14
C TYR A 26 -3.56 -9.06 6.32
N ASN A 27 -4.47 -10.01 6.08
CA ASN A 27 -4.91 -10.93 7.13
C ASN A 27 -3.82 -11.92 7.53
N SER A 28 -2.96 -12.34 6.60
CA SER A 28 -1.81 -13.19 6.94
C SER A 28 -0.89 -12.51 7.94
N TYR A 29 -0.67 -11.20 7.78
CA TYR A 29 0.19 -10.41 8.67
C TYR A 29 -0.48 -10.03 10.00
N ILE A 30 -1.73 -9.54 9.96
CA ILE A 30 -2.40 -8.95 11.14
C ILE A 30 -3.14 -9.98 12.00
N SER A 31 -3.66 -11.05 11.40
CA SER A 31 -4.55 -11.97 12.10
C SER A 31 -3.83 -13.22 12.61
N ASN A 32 -4.16 -13.62 13.85
CA ASN A 32 -3.82 -14.94 14.36
C ASN A 32 -4.58 -16.04 13.59
N ALA A 33 -4.19 -17.31 13.77
CA ALA A 33 -4.76 -18.42 13.00
C ALA A 33 -6.29 -18.50 13.10
N SER A 34 -6.87 -18.34 14.30
CA SER A 34 -8.32 -18.40 14.51
C SER A 34 -9.06 -17.27 13.80
N LYS A 35 -8.57 -16.02 13.93
CA LYS A 35 -9.15 -14.85 13.28
C LYS A 35 -8.99 -14.92 11.77
N PHE A 36 -7.84 -15.37 11.29
CA PHE A 36 -7.58 -15.61 9.87
C PHE A 36 -8.58 -16.62 9.31
N LYS A 37 -8.77 -17.76 9.98
CA LYS A 37 -9.75 -18.77 9.58
C LYS A 37 -11.17 -18.24 9.51
N TYR A 38 -11.57 -17.44 10.50
CA TYR A 38 -12.90 -16.82 10.50
C TYR A 38 -13.10 -15.85 9.33
N ILE A 39 -12.12 -14.98 9.09
CA ILE A 39 -12.19 -13.91 8.09
C ILE A 39 -12.06 -14.46 6.66
N MET A 40 -11.04 -15.28 6.42
CA MET A 40 -10.71 -15.82 5.11
C MET A 40 -11.50 -17.08 4.76
N LYS A 41 -12.13 -17.72 5.75
CA LYS A 41 -12.84 -19.00 5.61
C LYS A 41 -11.93 -20.15 5.11
N ILE A 42 -10.62 -20.05 5.35
CA ILE A 42 -9.59 -21.05 5.02
C ILE A 42 -8.59 -21.17 6.17
N GLU A 43 -7.89 -22.30 6.30
CA GLU A 43 -6.87 -22.48 7.34
C GLU A 43 -5.62 -21.65 7.07
N LYS A 44 -4.95 -21.21 8.15
CA LYS A 44 -3.67 -20.51 8.05
C LYS A 44 -2.55 -21.52 7.80
N GLU A 45 -2.22 -21.73 6.52
CA GLU A 45 -1.12 -22.58 6.07
C GLU A 45 0.27 -21.92 6.14
N GLN A 46 1.32 -22.73 5.92
CA GLN A 46 2.73 -22.31 5.93
C GLN A 46 3.03 -21.06 5.08
N GLN A 47 2.42 -20.95 3.90
CA GLN A 47 2.59 -19.80 3.01
C GLN A 47 2.16 -18.47 3.65
N HIS A 48 1.13 -18.48 4.51
CA HIS A 48 0.64 -17.29 5.19
C HIS A 48 1.58 -16.86 6.32
N TYR A 49 2.22 -17.82 6.98
CA TYR A 49 3.26 -17.53 7.99
C TYR A 49 4.54 -16.98 7.34
N GLU A 50 4.89 -17.45 6.15
CA GLU A 50 6.00 -16.90 5.38
C GLU A 50 5.73 -15.45 4.97
N ILE A 51 4.50 -15.13 4.53
CA ILE A 51 4.07 -13.74 4.30
C ILE A 51 4.23 -12.91 5.58
N GLU A 52 3.69 -13.37 6.71
CA GLU A 52 3.79 -12.68 8.00
C GLU A 52 5.26 -12.35 8.36
N LYS A 53 6.17 -13.31 8.16
CA LYS A 53 7.60 -13.13 8.42
C LYS A 53 8.22 -12.05 7.53
N GLN A 54 7.96 -12.08 6.22
CA GLN A 54 8.50 -11.10 5.28
C GLN A 54 8.01 -9.68 5.60
N PHE A 55 6.76 -9.52 6.00
CA PHE A 55 6.23 -8.23 6.43
C PHE A 55 6.90 -7.72 7.72
N LYS A 56 7.16 -8.59 8.69
CA LYS A 56 7.88 -8.23 9.93
C LYS A 56 9.30 -7.76 9.62
N GLU A 57 10.04 -8.50 8.81
CA GLU A 57 11.40 -8.15 8.39
C GLU A 57 11.44 -6.81 7.64
N ALA A 58 10.51 -6.59 6.70
CA ALA A 58 10.41 -5.32 5.98
C ALA A 58 10.08 -4.14 6.92
N GLU A 59 9.24 -4.36 7.92
CA GLU A 59 8.85 -3.33 8.89
C GLU A 59 9.98 -3.00 9.88
N GLU A 60 10.77 -4.00 10.28
CA GLU A 60 12.00 -3.81 11.05
C GLU A 60 13.02 -2.98 10.25
N TYR A 61 13.28 -3.37 9.00
CA TYR A 61 14.15 -2.60 8.11
C TYR A 61 13.68 -1.15 7.94
N ARG A 62 12.37 -0.93 7.77
CA ARG A 62 11.78 0.41 7.64
C ARG A 62 12.02 1.27 8.87
N LYS A 63 11.94 0.68 10.07
CA LYS A 63 12.18 1.38 11.35
C LYS A 63 13.66 1.71 11.56
N GLU A 64 14.55 0.80 11.16
CA GLU A 64 16.00 0.98 11.27
C GLU A 64 16.58 1.94 10.22
N ASN A 65 15.92 2.07 9.07
CA ASN A 65 16.36 2.90 7.94
C ASN A 65 15.36 4.03 7.66
N PRO A 66 15.17 4.99 8.58
CA PRO A 66 14.26 6.12 8.36
C PRO A 66 14.77 6.97 7.19
N ILE A 67 14.02 7.00 6.10
CA ILE A 67 14.36 7.78 4.91
C ILE A 67 14.13 9.26 5.22
N SER A 68 15.14 10.11 4.99
CA SER A 68 14.92 11.56 5.09
C SER A 68 14.15 12.07 3.88
N ILE A 69 13.33 13.12 4.04
CA ILE A 69 12.60 13.77 2.93
C ILE A 69 13.56 14.19 1.80
N LYS A 70 14.81 14.51 2.14
CA LYS A 70 15.86 14.91 1.20
C LYS A 70 16.32 13.75 0.31
N ASP A 71 16.32 12.53 0.84
CA ASP A 71 16.67 11.31 0.09
C ASP A 71 15.53 10.86 -0.85
N ILE A 72 14.28 11.15 -0.47
CA ILE A 72 13.12 10.88 -1.35
C ILE A 72 13.17 11.78 -2.60
N GLN A 73 13.60 13.04 -2.45
CA GLN A 73 13.68 13.97 -3.57
C GLN A 73 14.91 13.74 -4.46
N SER A 74 16.04 13.31 -3.88
CA SER A 74 17.30 13.09 -4.62
C SER A 74 17.28 11.86 -5.55
N THR A 75 16.37 10.91 -5.31
CA THR A 75 16.23 9.68 -6.12
C THR A 75 15.35 9.86 -7.36
N THR A 76 14.85 11.07 -7.62
CA THR A 76 14.06 11.35 -8.82
C THR A 76 14.98 11.33 -10.04
N HIS A 77 14.78 10.34 -10.92
CA HIS A 77 15.51 10.24 -12.19
C HIS A 77 15.37 11.57 -12.96
N PRO A 78 16.41 12.10 -13.64
CA PRO A 78 16.33 13.42 -14.28
C PRO A 78 15.18 13.56 -15.29
N GLN A 79 14.74 12.44 -15.88
CA GLN A 79 13.61 12.36 -16.81
C GLN A 79 12.25 12.08 -16.12
N ALA A 80 12.22 11.87 -14.80
CA ALA A 80 10.96 11.69 -14.07
C ALA A 80 10.31 13.05 -13.83
N ILE A 81 9.33 13.38 -14.67
CA ILE A 81 8.48 14.56 -14.49
C ILE A 81 7.30 14.15 -13.61
N TYR A 82 7.35 14.49 -12.32
CA TYR A 82 6.23 14.28 -11.40
C TYR A 82 5.16 15.35 -11.71
N THR A 83 4.16 15.02 -12.55
CA THR A 83 3.12 15.99 -12.97
C THR A 83 2.03 16.21 -11.94
N SER A 84 2.03 15.48 -10.82
CA SER A 84 1.18 15.79 -9.68
C SER A 84 1.62 17.13 -9.10
N ARG A 85 0.94 18.17 -9.57
CA ARG A 85 1.00 19.52 -9.01
C ARG A 85 0.58 19.44 -7.55
N LEU A 86 1.27 20.21 -6.70
CA LEU A 86 0.86 20.43 -5.32
C LEU A 86 -0.63 20.81 -5.30
N LEU A 87 -1.47 20.01 -4.64
CA LEU A 87 -2.94 20.20 -4.62
C LEU A 87 -3.32 21.65 -4.20
N ASN A 88 -2.44 22.31 -3.46
CA ASN A 88 -2.54 23.70 -3.00
C ASN A 88 -2.82 24.73 -4.10
N SER A 89 -2.38 24.49 -5.36
CA SER A 89 -2.69 25.44 -6.43
C SER A 89 -4.15 25.35 -6.90
N PHE A 90 -4.80 24.19 -6.70
CA PHE A 90 -6.20 23.98 -7.07
C PHE A 90 -7.16 24.28 -5.91
N THR A 91 -6.73 24.10 -4.66
CA THR A 91 -7.61 24.32 -3.50
C THR A 91 -7.88 25.79 -3.17
N LYS A 92 -7.13 26.75 -3.73
CA LYS A 92 -7.41 28.19 -3.54
C LYS A 92 -8.76 28.63 -4.13
N ASP A 93 -9.20 27.97 -5.20
CA ASP A 93 -10.40 28.33 -5.95
C ASP A 93 -11.53 27.29 -5.81
N LEU A 94 -11.36 26.28 -4.94
CA LEU A 94 -12.42 25.29 -4.70
C LEU A 94 -13.46 25.84 -3.71
N PRO A 95 -14.77 25.70 -3.99
CA PRO A 95 -15.83 26.01 -3.02
C PRO A 95 -15.61 25.25 -1.71
N SER A 96 -15.81 25.92 -0.57
CA SER A 96 -15.52 25.37 0.78
C SER A 96 -16.30 24.10 1.12
N GLU A 97 -17.37 23.79 0.37
CA GLU A 97 -18.24 22.62 0.56
C GLU A 97 -17.53 21.27 0.37
N CYS A 98 -16.30 21.24 -0.18
CA CYS A 98 -15.50 20.02 -0.31
C CYS A 98 -14.39 19.84 0.75
N LEU A 99 -14.26 20.75 1.72
CA LEU A 99 -13.21 20.71 2.74
C LEU A 99 -13.68 20.27 4.14
N ASP A 100 -14.92 19.81 4.30
CA ASP A 100 -15.53 19.47 5.61
C ASP A 100 -14.94 18.21 6.29
N CYS A 101 -13.79 17.71 5.86
CA CYS A 101 -13.01 16.76 6.65
C CYS A 101 -11.85 17.49 7.34
N ALA A 102 -12.20 18.41 8.25
CA ALA A 102 -11.24 18.88 9.25
C ALA A 102 -10.98 17.72 10.23
N ILE A 103 -9.72 17.31 10.35
CA ILE A 103 -9.25 16.58 11.53
C ILE A 103 -8.82 17.67 12.50
N ASP A 104 -9.60 17.86 13.55
CA ASP A 104 -9.21 18.72 14.66
C ASP A 104 -8.08 18.02 15.44
N ASP A 105 -6.88 18.61 15.39
CA ASP A 105 -5.77 18.22 16.25
C ASP A 105 -6.08 18.65 17.70
N LEU A 106 -6.01 17.70 18.63
CA LEU A 106 -6.22 17.87 20.07
C LEU A 106 -4.90 18.11 20.79
#